data_AF-A0A9P5P531-F1
#
_entry.id   AF-A0A9P5P531-F1
#
_cell.length_a   1.000
_cell.length_b   1.000
_cell.length_c   1.000
_cell.angle_alpha   90.00
_cell.angle_beta   90.00
_cell.angle_gamma   90.00
#
_symmetry.space_group_name_H-M   'P 1'
#
loop_
_entity.id
_entity.type
_entity.pdbx_description
1 polymer ?
#
loop_
_entity_poly.entity_id
_entity_poly.type
_entity_poly.pdbx_seq_one_letter_code
_entity_poly.pdbx_strand_id
1 'polypeptide(L)' 'SQNHEDIVQLLIERGADINILGGHYGTALVAASSNLYINVVQLLIEKGADVNAQ' A
#
# COMPACT_ATOMS: atom_id res chain seq x y z
N SER A 1 -5.27 -10.99 -13.84
CA SER A 1 -4.98 -10.12 -12.68
C SER A 1 -4.51 -8.79 -13.25
N GLN A 2 -5.38 -7.78 -13.27
CA GLN A 2 -4.98 -6.45 -13.72
C GLN A 2 -4.01 -5.88 -12.68
N ASN A 3 -2.93 -5.23 -13.14
CA ASN A 3 -1.77 -4.87 -12.34
C ASN A 3 -2.11 -3.81 -11.27
N HIS A 4 -2.59 -4.23 -10.10
CA HIS A 4 -2.84 -3.33 -8.97
C HIS A 4 -1.53 -2.64 -8.52
N GLU A 5 -0.39 -3.28 -8.75
CA GLU A 5 0.95 -2.76 -8.48
C GLU A 5 1.26 -1.49 -9.27
N ASP A 6 1.00 -1.47 -10.58
CA ASP A 6 1.22 -0.29 -11.44
C ASP A 6 0.41 0.91 -10.95
N ILE A 7 -0.81 0.67 -10.46
CA ILE A 7 -1.69 1.72 -9.93
C ILE A 7 -1.14 2.25 -8.61
N VAL A 8 -0.71 1.36 -7.70
CA VAL A 8 -0.12 1.77 -6.41
C VAL A 8 1.17 2.56 -6.64
N GLN A 9 2.03 2.10 -7.56
CA GLN A 9 3.24 2.81 -7.94
C GLN A 9 2.93 4.20 -8.50
N LEU A 10 1.98 4.30 -9.44
CA LEU A 10 1.56 5.58 -10.03
C LEU A 10 1.08 6.56 -8.95
N LEU A 11 0.29 6.11 -7.98
CA LEU A 11 -0.21 6.98 -6.90
C LEU A 11 0.92 7.51 -6.03
N ILE A 12 1.85 6.64 -5.63
CA ILE A 12 3.02 7.03 -4.82
C ILE A 12 3.89 8.03 -5.59
N GLU A 13 4.14 7.79 -6.88
CA GLU A 13 4.90 8.70 -7.75
C GLU A 13 4.22 10.08 -7.91
N ARG A 14 2.90 10.16 -7.70
CA ARG A 14 2.13 11.41 -7.71
C ARG A 14 2.04 12.07 -6.33
N GLY A 15 2.76 11.55 -5.34
CA GLY A 15 2.84 12.13 -4.01
C GLY A 15 1.70 11.69 -3.08
N ALA A 16 1.03 10.58 -3.36
CA ALA A 16 0.14 9.98 -2.37
C ALA A 16 0.94 9.60 -1.12
N ASP A 17 0.47 10.03 0.04
CA ASP A 17 1.08 9.66 1.32
C ASP A 17 0.75 8.19 1.63
N ILE A 18 1.81 7.39 1.68
CA ILE A 18 1.76 5.94 1.82
C ILE A 18 1.26 5.46 3.20
N ASN A 19 1.33 6.33 4.21
CA ASN A 19 1.01 6.01 5.60
C ASN A 19 -0.32 6.62 6.07
N ILE A 20 -1.07 7.26 5.18
CA ILE A 20 -2.41 7.76 5.53
C ILE A 20 -3.31 6.60 5.96
N LEU A 21 -4.00 6.81 7.07
CA LEU A 21 -5.11 5.97 7.50
C LEU A 21 -6.29 6.19 6.55
N GLY A 22 -6.65 5.14 5.83
CA GLY A 22 -7.83 5.10 4.98
C GLY A 22 -9.10 4.83 5.80
N GLY A 23 -10.06 4.17 5.15
CA GLY A 23 -11.31 3.75 5.79
C GLY A 23 -11.11 2.53 6.70
N HIS A 24 -12.06 1.59 6.65
CA HIS A 24 -12.14 0.43 7.55
C HIS A 24 -10.84 -0.37 7.73
N TYR A 25 -9.94 -0.38 6.74
CA TYR A 25 -8.72 -1.20 6.75
C TYR A 25 -7.47 -0.49 7.28
N GLY A 26 -7.54 0.78 7.69
CA GLY A 26 -6.35 1.52 8.13
C GLY A 26 -5.44 1.90 6.96
N THR A 27 -4.12 1.70 7.08
CA THR A 27 -3.16 2.04 6.01
C THR A 27 -3.29 1.16 4.77
N ALA A 28 -2.72 1.63 3.66
CA ALA A 28 -2.60 0.82 2.44
C ALA A 28 -1.89 -0.53 2.69
N LEU A 29 -0.91 -0.55 3.58
CA LEU A 29 -0.16 -1.75 3.95
C LEU A 29 -1.03 -2.77 4.70
N VAL A 30 -1.86 -2.31 5.65
CA VAL A 30 -2.77 -3.18 6.40
C VAL A 30 -3.86 -3.75 5.49
N ALA A 31 -4.40 -2.93 4.59
CA ALA A 31 -5.38 -3.37 3.61
C ALA A 31 -4.81 -4.43 2.64
N ALA A 32 -3.59 -4.21 2.12
CA ALA A 32 -2.91 -5.15 1.23
C ALA A 32 -2.56 -6.47 1.93
N SER A 33 -2.09 -6.41 3.17
CA SER A 33 -1.75 -7.58 4.00
C SER A 33 -2.98 -8.43 4.28
N SER A 34 -4.10 -7.79 4.63
CA SER A 34 -5.37 -8.47 4.93
C SER A 34 -5.97 -9.22 3.72
N ASN A 35 -5.65 -8.77 2.50
CA ASN A 35 -6.12 -9.37 1.24
C ASN A 35 -5.08 -10.24 0.54
N LEU A 36 -3.94 -10.52 1.18
CA LEU A 36 -2.84 -11.32 0.64
C LEU A 36 -2.28 -10.81 -0.70
N TYR A 37 -2.26 -9.49 -0.90
CA TYR A 37 -1.65 -8.86 -2.08
C TYR A 37 -0.13 -8.73 -1.92
N ILE A 38 0.57 -9.88 -1.98
CA ILE A 38 1.99 -10.00 -1.64
C ILE A 38 2.88 -9.01 -2.40
N ASN A 39 2.64 -8.84 -3.71
CA ASN A 39 3.40 -7.91 -4.54
C ASN A 39 3.17 -6.44 -4.13
N VAL A 40 1.92 -6.07 -3.80
CA VAL A 40 1.61 -4.73 -3.27
C VAL A 40 2.21 -4.52 -1.89
N VAL A 41 2.19 -5.52 -1.01
CA VAL A 41 2.83 -5.47 0.31
C VAL A 41 4.33 -5.19 0.16
N GLN A 42 5.00 -5.94 -0.73
CA GLN A 42 6.42 -5.75 -0.99
C GLN A 42 6.70 -4.34 -1.54
N LEU A 43 5.93 -3.90 -2.56
CA LEU A 43 6.06 -2.55 -3.12
C LEU A 43 5.91 -1.46 -2.05
N LEU A 44 4.91 -1.57 -1.18
CA LEU A 44 4.66 -0.57 -0.13
C LEU A 44 5.82 -0.51 0.87
N ILE A 45 6.36 -1.66 1.30
CA ILE A 45 7.53 -1.73 2.18
C ILE A 45 8.77 -1.11 1.50
N GLU A 46 9.02 -1.44 0.23
CA GLU A 46 10.13 -0.87 -0.55
C GLU A 46 10.02 0.64 -0.73
N LYS A 47 8.80 1.18 -0.76
CA LYS A 47 8.52 2.62 -0.83
C LYS A 47 8.46 3.32 0.53
N GLY A 48 8.74 2.61 1.63
CA GLY A 48 8.88 3.19 2.96
C GLY A 48 7.58 3.29 3.76
N ALA A 49 6.60 2.43 3.48
CA ALA A 49 5.45 2.28 4.37
C ALA A 49 5.90 1.86 5.78
N ASP A 50 5.32 2.49 6.80
CA ASP A 50 5.59 2.14 8.19
C ASP A 50 4.90 0.81 8.52
N VAL A 51 5.73 -0.22 8.73
CA VAL A 51 5.29 -1.58 9.07
C VAL A 51 4.57 -1.68 10.41
N ASN A 52 4.70 -0.65 11.27
CA ASN A 52 4.04 -0.59 12.56
C ASN A 52 2.80 0.31 12.57
N ALA A 53 2.45 0.93 11.44
CA ALA A 53 1.25 1.77 11.34
C ALA A 53 -0.04 0.91 11.34
N GLN A 54 -1.06 1.38 12.08
CA GLN A 54 -2.35 0.70 12.27
C GLN A 54 -3.50 1.62 11.87
#